data_AF-A0A9W6ZNX9-F1
#
_entry.id   AF-A0A9W6ZNX9-F1
#
_cell.length_a   1.000
_cell.length_b   1.000
_cell.length_c   1.000
_cell.angle_alpha   90.00
_cell.angle_beta   90.00
_cell.angle_gamma   90.00
#
_symmetry.space_group_name_H-M   'P 1'
#
loop_
_entity.id
_entity.type
_entity.pdbx_description
1 polymer ?
#
loop_
_entity_poly.entity_id
_entity_poly.type
_entity_poly.pdbx_seq_one_letter_code
_entity_poly.pdbx_strand_id
1 'polypeptide(L)'
;MDAQLGIMAFLITSIVSRQFATALKPRNSVLNQPTFRRSISTSAALSKIEERIGRGEGGRGIEEIVIRGEFTRACEHLARLPQNSTVVILSGFPCCIDRSPPSETDGPPGAFSIARSAVALGLNALILTDECNEDVFISGAAAVGDWAGGGRLTLESFPPENEWGEDEAKRLIEIVEERCDHVVAIERPGRAKDGSCYTMRGISMDHLLAPLDKVIDLAKQKDAGIVVTAIGDGGNELGMGKVYGQVLSSKKILMPEKCVSVIGCDNLIVSSVSNWGGFALAAGAGVVRWQDTKEEGSCAGMVQKCLQSLEEETKILDFCVKAGCRDGVSGEMESTVDGMSLKISLDCLEEIHEICGDVM
;
A
#
# COMPACT_ATOMS: atom_id res chain seq x y z
N MET A 1 41.29 -33.56 54.26
CA MET A 1 40.76 -32.82 55.43
C MET A 1 39.57 -32.03 54.96
N ASP A 2 38.50 -32.10 55.75
CA ASP A 2 37.09 -31.78 55.48
C ASP A 2 36.79 -30.49 54.71
N ALA A 3 35.73 -30.52 53.89
CA ALA A 3 34.62 -29.58 53.99
C ALA A 3 33.42 -29.96 53.09
N GLN A 4 32.26 -30.15 53.77
CA GLN A 4 30.89 -29.74 53.41
C GLN A 4 30.19 -30.48 52.25
N LEU A 5 29.38 -31.53 52.51
CA LEU A 5 27.98 -31.53 53.02
C LEU A 5 27.08 -30.48 52.31
N GLY A 6 26.00 -30.79 51.60
CA GLY A 6 25.26 -32.04 51.40
C GLY A 6 23.74 -31.81 51.56
N ILE A 7 22.97 -32.40 50.62
CA ILE A 7 21.60 -32.94 50.77
C ILE A 7 20.44 -31.94 50.50
N MET A 8 19.67 -32.06 49.42
CA MET A 8 18.63 -33.07 49.06
C MET A 8 17.30 -32.96 49.83
N ALA A 9 16.27 -32.57 49.07
CA ALA A 9 15.03 -33.32 48.84
C ALA A 9 13.84 -33.28 49.84
N PHE A 10 12.68 -33.52 49.22
CA PHE A 10 11.36 -33.92 49.70
C PHE A 10 10.42 -32.85 50.30
N LEU A 11 9.30 -32.46 49.66
CA LEU A 11 8.00 -33.13 49.42
C LEU A 11 7.13 -33.31 50.69
N ILE A 12 5.86 -32.89 50.58
CA ILE A 12 4.63 -33.40 51.26
C ILE A 12 3.91 -32.45 52.27
N THR A 13 2.89 -31.77 51.74
CA THR A 13 1.44 -31.83 52.06
C THR A 13 0.87 -31.53 53.47
N SER A 14 -0.21 -30.73 53.45
CA SER A 14 -1.42 -30.77 54.33
C SER A 14 -1.29 -30.10 55.72
N ILE A 15 -2.27 -29.47 56.39
CA ILE A 15 -3.70 -29.16 56.22
C ILE A 15 -4.09 -28.18 57.35
N VAL A 16 -4.83 -27.11 57.01
CA VAL A 16 -5.99 -26.48 57.72
C VAL A 16 -5.87 -25.83 59.12
N SER A 17 -6.45 -24.62 59.20
CA SER A 17 -7.03 -23.86 60.35
C SER A 17 -6.23 -22.58 60.69
N ARG A 18 -6.76 -21.35 60.80
CA ARG A 18 -8.12 -20.81 60.98
C ARG A 18 -8.11 -19.31 60.60
N GLN A 19 -9.21 -18.88 59.99
CA GLN A 19 -9.90 -17.57 60.07
C GLN A 19 -9.10 -16.30 60.43
N PHE A 20 -9.08 -15.34 59.51
CA PHE A 20 -9.59 -13.98 59.75
C PHE A 20 -10.25 -13.46 58.47
N ALA A 21 -11.53 -13.11 58.59
CA ALA A 21 -12.34 -12.50 57.54
C ALA A 21 -12.14 -10.98 57.54
N THR A 22 -11.94 -10.37 56.37
CA THR A 22 -12.33 -8.98 56.10
C THR A 22 -12.63 -8.76 54.61
N ALA A 23 -13.91 -8.50 54.34
CA ALA A 23 -14.51 -7.69 53.28
C ALA A 23 -14.01 -7.82 51.81
N LEU A 24 -14.68 -8.68 51.05
CA LEU A 24 -14.74 -8.63 49.58
C LEU A 24 -15.74 -7.54 49.14
N LYS A 25 -15.27 -6.56 48.35
CA LYS A 25 -16.12 -5.70 47.50
C LYS A 25 -16.59 -6.51 46.27
N PRO A 26 -17.78 -6.22 45.72
CA PRO A 26 -18.38 -7.05 44.67
C PRO A 26 -17.59 -6.95 43.37
N ARG A 27 -17.26 -8.12 42.80
CA ARG A 27 -16.87 -8.26 41.39
C ARG A 27 -18.09 -7.90 40.55
N ASN A 28 -18.05 -6.74 39.89
CA ASN A 28 -18.85 -6.55 38.68
C ASN A 28 -18.30 -7.49 37.61
N SER A 29 -18.96 -8.63 37.46
CA SER A 29 -18.86 -9.44 36.26
C SER A 29 -19.51 -8.65 35.14
N VAL A 30 -18.69 -7.92 34.38
CA VAL A 30 -19.09 -7.51 33.04
C VAL A 30 -19.21 -8.80 32.26
N LEU A 31 -20.45 -9.24 32.08
CA LEU A 31 -20.83 -10.24 31.11
C LEU A 31 -20.22 -9.80 29.77
N ASN A 32 -19.22 -10.55 29.29
CA ASN A 32 -18.87 -10.59 27.89
C ASN A 32 -20.14 -10.98 27.14
N GLN A 33 -20.91 -9.99 26.69
CA GLN A 33 -21.87 -10.24 25.63
C GLN A 33 -21.04 -10.59 24.40
N PRO A 34 -21.27 -11.72 23.73
CA PRO A 34 -20.70 -11.93 22.42
C PRO A 34 -21.23 -10.79 21.56
N THR A 35 -20.35 -9.88 21.15
CA THR A 35 -20.67 -8.97 20.07
C THR A 35 -20.97 -9.88 18.88
N PHE A 36 -22.24 -9.94 18.48
CA PHE A 36 -22.63 -10.55 17.21
C PHE A 36 -21.91 -9.73 16.13
N ARG A 37 -20.68 -10.13 15.77
CA ARG A 37 -20.02 -9.62 14.57
C ARG A 37 -20.95 -9.96 13.42
N ARG A 38 -21.51 -8.92 12.82
CA ARG A 38 -22.53 -9.07 11.80
C ARG A 38 -21.80 -9.46 10.53
N SER A 39 -21.93 -10.71 10.14
CA SER A 39 -21.30 -11.20 8.93
C SER A 39 -21.75 -10.42 7.69
N ILE A 40 -20.83 -10.19 6.76
CA ILE A 40 -21.05 -9.44 5.52
C ILE A 40 -20.64 -10.26 4.29
N SER A 41 -21.20 -9.90 3.12
CA SER A 41 -20.78 -10.48 1.84
C SER A 41 -19.45 -9.88 1.36
N THR A 42 -18.76 -10.56 0.46
CA THR A 42 -17.59 -10.02 -0.25
C THR A 42 -17.87 -8.67 -0.90
N SER A 43 -19.01 -8.52 -1.59
CA SER A 43 -19.39 -7.25 -2.21
C SER A 43 -19.55 -6.12 -1.19
N ALA A 44 -20.13 -6.42 -0.02
CA ALA A 44 -20.26 -5.45 1.06
C ALA A 44 -18.90 -5.11 1.70
N ALA A 45 -18.00 -6.07 1.80
CA ALA A 45 -16.63 -5.85 2.28
C ALA A 45 -15.85 -4.92 1.35
N LEU A 46 -15.84 -5.20 0.04
CA LEU A 46 -15.19 -4.34 -0.96
C LEU A 46 -15.76 -2.91 -0.94
N SER A 47 -17.09 -2.77 -0.83
CA SER A 47 -17.73 -1.45 -0.73
C SER A 47 -17.31 -0.69 0.53
N LYS A 48 -17.20 -1.38 1.69
CA LYS A 48 -16.76 -0.76 2.95
C LYS A 48 -15.28 -0.37 2.91
N ILE A 49 -14.43 -1.17 2.27
CA ILE A 49 -13.01 -0.85 2.07
C ILE A 49 -12.86 0.39 1.18
N GLU A 50 -13.56 0.45 0.03
CA GLU A 50 -13.56 1.62 -0.86
C GLU A 50 -14.05 2.88 -0.12
N GLU A 51 -15.11 2.75 0.68
CA GLU A 51 -15.60 3.85 1.52
C GLU A 51 -14.57 4.30 2.55
N ARG A 52 -13.85 3.37 3.19
CA ARG A 52 -12.84 3.69 4.21
C ARG A 52 -11.70 4.54 3.65
N ILE A 53 -11.15 4.16 2.51
CA ILE A 53 -10.03 4.88 1.91
C ILE A 53 -10.45 6.21 1.29
N GLY A 54 -11.71 6.33 0.84
CA GLY A 54 -12.25 7.49 0.15
C GLY A 54 -12.88 8.55 1.06
N ARG A 55 -12.63 8.54 2.37
CA ARG A 55 -13.26 9.48 3.34
C ARG A 55 -12.80 10.94 3.23
N GLY A 56 -11.77 11.23 2.42
CA GLY A 56 -11.21 12.57 2.28
C GLY A 56 -10.45 13.03 3.52
N GLU A 57 -9.81 12.08 4.22
CA GLU A 57 -8.91 12.39 5.34
C GLU A 57 -7.75 13.23 4.79
N GLY A 58 -7.47 14.39 5.38
CA GLY A 58 -6.56 15.40 4.81
C GLY A 58 -7.25 16.56 4.07
N GLY A 59 -8.56 16.45 3.76
CA GLY A 59 -9.37 17.59 3.30
C GLY A 59 -9.06 18.09 1.88
N ARG A 60 -8.41 17.27 1.05
CA ARG A 60 -7.99 17.59 -0.32
C ARG A 60 -9.14 17.61 -1.34
N GLY A 61 -10.32 17.12 -0.97
CA GLY A 61 -11.48 17.05 -1.88
C GLY A 61 -11.51 15.81 -2.77
N ILE A 62 -10.69 14.80 -2.46
CA ILE A 62 -10.61 13.55 -3.22
C ILE A 62 -11.92 12.76 -3.21
N GLU A 63 -12.77 12.97 -2.21
CA GLU A 63 -14.10 12.37 -2.15
C GLU A 63 -14.99 12.75 -3.35
N GLU A 64 -14.70 13.88 -4.01
CA GLU A 64 -15.45 14.39 -5.17
C GLU A 64 -15.03 13.73 -6.49
N ILE A 65 -13.89 13.02 -6.51
CA ILE A 65 -13.32 12.42 -7.73
C ILE A 65 -13.29 10.88 -7.71
N VAL A 66 -13.84 10.24 -6.66
CA VAL A 66 -13.96 8.77 -6.58
C VAL A 66 -14.90 8.24 -7.67
N ILE A 67 -14.41 7.30 -8.50
CA ILE A 67 -15.23 6.57 -9.47
C ILE A 67 -15.63 5.21 -8.89
N ARG A 68 -16.92 5.05 -8.56
CA ARG A 68 -17.44 3.81 -7.96
C ARG A 68 -17.27 2.60 -8.88
N GLY A 69 -16.83 1.49 -8.28
CA GLY A 69 -16.72 0.19 -8.96
C GLY A 69 -15.38 -0.04 -9.65
N GLU A 70 -14.54 0.99 -9.83
CA GLU A 70 -13.18 0.82 -10.35
C GLU A 70 -12.30 0.07 -9.35
N PHE A 71 -12.46 0.35 -8.05
CA PHE A 71 -11.82 -0.41 -6.99
C PHE A 71 -12.16 -1.91 -7.08
N THR A 72 -13.45 -2.25 -7.20
CA THR A 72 -13.87 -3.65 -7.30
C THR A 72 -13.27 -4.32 -8.54
N ARG A 73 -13.31 -3.67 -9.71
CA ARG A 73 -12.70 -4.20 -10.94
C ARG A 73 -11.20 -4.40 -10.81
N ALA A 74 -10.49 -3.48 -10.17
CA ALA A 74 -9.06 -3.62 -9.89
C ALA A 74 -8.76 -4.82 -9.00
N CYS A 75 -9.52 -5.00 -7.90
CA CYS A 75 -9.38 -6.15 -7.01
C CYS A 75 -9.65 -7.47 -7.74
N GLU A 76 -10.73 -7.53 -8.53
CA GLU A 76 -11.08 -8.73 -9.31
C GLU A 76 -10.03 -9.07 -10.35
N HIS A 77 -9.50 -8.06 -11.04
CA HIS A 77 -8.47 -8.26 -12.05
C HIS A 77 -7.19 -8.83 -11.41
N LEU A 78 -6.65 -8.16 -10.39
CA LEU A 78 -5.46 -8.63 -9.67
C LEU A 78 -5.65 -10.03 -9.08
N ALA A 79 -6.80 -10.28 -8.45
CA ALA A 79 -7.09 -11.57 -7.83
C ALA A 79 -7.20 -12.73 -8.82
N ARG A 80 -7.54 -12.47 -10.08
CA ARG A 80 -7.82 -13.50 -11.10
C ARG A 80 -6.75 -13.61 -12.18
N LEU A 81 -5.63 -12.87 -12.05
CA LEU A 81 -4.49 -13.04 -12.92
C LEU A 81 -4.01 -14.51 -12.92
N PRO A 82 -3.56 -15.03 -14.08
CA PRO A 82 -2.96 -16.35 -14.17
C PRO A 82 -1.79 -16.51 -13.19
N GLN A 83 -1.57 -17.74 -12.72
CA GLN A 83 -0.42 -18.05 -11.86
C GLN A 83 0.90 -17.69 -12.55
N ASN A 84 1.84 -17.14 -11.78
CA ASN A 84 3.13 -16.64 -12.26
C ASN A 84 3.06 -15.47 -13.25
N SER A 85 1.88 -14.86 -13.47
CA SER A 85 1.82 -13.54 -14.09
C SER A 85 2.60 -12.53 -13.25
N THR A 86 3.06 -11.46 -13.89
CA THR A 86 3.89 -10.44 -13.25
C THR A 86 3.15 -9.12 -13.21
N VAL A 87 3.05 -8.58 -11.99
CA VAL A 87 2.51 -7.27 -11.69
C VAL A 87 3.66 -6.28 -11.64
N VAL A 88 3.69 -5.35 -12.58
CA VAL A 88 4.63 -4.23 -12.62
C VAL A 88 4.05 -3.09 -11.80
N ILE A 89 4.74 -2.68 -10.74
CA ILE A 89 4.30 -1.66 -9.80
C ILE A 89 5.15 -0.41 -10.01
N LEU A 90 4.56 0.68 -10.47
CA LEU A 90 5.23 1.96 -10.63
C LEU A 90 5.00 2.79 -9.37
N SER A 91 6.06 3.20 -8.68
CA SER A 91 5.92 4.03 -7.49
C SER A 91 7.16 4.89 -7.22
N GLY A 92 6.97 5.98 -6.50
CA GLY A 92 8.00 6.94 -6.17
C GLY A 92 7.59 8.33 -6.65
N PHE A 93 7.52 9.25 -5.68
CA PHE A 93 7.13 10.63 -5.89
C PHE A 93 8.16 11.54 -5.21
N PRO A 94 9.08 12.15 -5.98
CA PRO A 94 10.20 12.92 -5.43
C PRO A 94 9.80 14.38 -5.12
N CYS A 95 8.76 14.60 -4.31
CA CYS A 95 8.21 15.94 -4.08
C CYS A 95 9.07 16.81 -3.14
N CYS A 96 9.98 16.21 -2.37
CA CYS A 96 10.90 16.92 -1.49
C CYS A 96 12.15 17.37 -2.26
N ILE A 97 11.94 18.14 -3.33
CA ILE A 97 12.96 18.49 -4.35
C ILE A 97 14.26 19.14 -3.80
N ASP A 98 14.22 19.76 -2.63
CA ASP A 98 15.39 20.40 -1.98
C ASP A 98 16.10 19.46 -0.98
N ARG A 99 15.87 18.15 -1.10
CA ARG A 99 16.37 17.10 -0.19
C ARG A 99 16.97 15.94 -0.98
N SER A 100 17.80 15.15 -0.29
CA SER A 100 18.40 13.93 -0.82
C SER A 100 18.26 12.81 0.22
N PRO A 101 17.59 11.68 -0.10
CA PRO A 101 16.75 11.51 -1.29
C PRO A 101 15.53 12.48 -1.25
N PRO A 102 14.93 12.80 -2.41
CA PRO A 102 13.74 13.65 -2.51
C PRO A 102 12.41 12.92 -2.28
N SER A 103 12.47 11.63 -1.94
CA SER A 103 11.32 10.71 -1.81
C SER A 103 10.38 11.06 -0.68
N GLU A 104 9.09 10.88 -0.91
CA GLU A 104 8.06 10.98 0.12
C GLU A 104 7.56 9.64 0.68
N THR A 105 6.97 9.69 1.88
CA THR A 105 6.48 8.53 2.63
C THR A 105 5.19 7.95 2.09
N ASP A 106 4.47 8.67 1.22
CA ASP A 106 3.35 8.11 0.48
C ASP A 106 3.80 7.43 -0.82
N GLY A 107 3.22 6.26 -1.11
CA GLY A 107 3.61 5.39 -2.21
C GLY A 107 4.34 4.12 -1.77
N PRO A 108 5.55 4.20 -1.16
CA PRO A 108 6.35 3.00 -0.92
C PRO A 108 5.66 1.94 -0.04
N PRO A 109 5.09 2.25 1.14
CA PRO A 109 4.37 1.26 1.94
C PRO A 109 3.22 0.56 1.19
N GLY A 110 2.41 1.31 0.45
CA GLY A 110 1.32 0.76 -0.36
C GLY A 110 1.82 -0.09 -1.53
N ALA A 111 2.93 0.29 -2.17
CA ALA A 111 3.57 -0.51 -3.21
C ALA A 111 4.02 -1.87 -2.67
N PHE A 112 4.57 -1.90 -1.44
CA PHE A 112 4.91 -3.17 -0.77
C PHE A 112 3.67 -4.00 -0.41
N SER A 113 2.53 -3.39 -0.06
CA SER A 113 1.27 -4.12 0.12
C SER A 113 0.78 -4.79 -1.15
N ILE A 114 0.83 -4.06 -2.28
CA ILE A 114 0.43 -4.60 -3.58
C ILE A 114 1.37 -5.74 -3.97
N ALA A 115 2.67 -5.57 -3.78
CA ALA A 115 3.67 -6.61 -4.00
C ALA A 115 3.41 -7.85 -3.14
N ARG A 116 3.11 -7.67 -1.85
CA ARG A 116 2.75 -8.76 -0.93
C ARG A 116 1.54 -9.53 -1.42
N SER A 117 0.48 -8.82 -1.79
CA SER A 117 -0.74 -9.42 -2.32
C SER A 117 -0.44 -10.22 -3.58
N ALA A 118 0.30 -9.64 -4.54
CA ALA A 118 0.71 -10.35 -5.76
C ALA A 118 1.46 -11.66 -5.43
N VAL A 119 2.46 -11.61 -4.56
CA VAL A 119 3.24 -12.80 -4.15
C VAL A 119 2.36 -13.84 -3.44
N ALA A 120 1.48 -13.41 -2.52
CA ALA A 120 0.55 -14.29 -1.81
C ALA A 120 -0.44 -14.98 -2.74
N LEU A 121 -0.81 -14.32 -3.84
CA LEU A 121 -1.69 -14.85 -4.89
C LEU A 121 -0.96 -15.74 -5.91
N GLY A 122 0.34 -16.00 -5.73
CA GLY A 122 1.16 -16.83 -6.63
C GLY A 122 1.66 -16.10 -7.88
N LEU A 123 1.66 -14.77 -7.87
CA LEU A 123 2.16 -13.90 -8.93
C LEU A 123 3.62 -13.53 -8.67
N ASN A 124 4.22 -12.80 -9.61
CA ASN A 124 5.47 -12.07 -9.42
C ASN A 124 5.16 -10.58 -9.27
N ALA A 125 5.99 -9.86 -8.53
CA ALA A 125 5.95 -8.42 -8.37
C ALA A 125 7.28 -7.82 -8.81
N LEU A 126 7.21 -6.82 -9.67
CA LEU A 126 8.36 -6.01 -10.09
C LEU A 126 8.05 -4.55 -9.79
N ILE A 127 8.76 -3.96 -8.83
CA ILE A 127 8.66 -2.53 -8.54
C ILE A 127 9.61 -1.78 -9.47
N LEU A 128 9.09 -0.78 -10.19
CA LEU A 128 9.88 0.17 -10.96
C LEU A 128 9.82 1.54 -10.28
N THR A 129 10.97 2.16 -10.10
CA THR A 129 11.08 3.49 -9.48
C THR A 129 12.17 4.34 -10.14
N ASP A 130 12.23 5.62 -9.80
CA ASP A 130 13.32 6.50 -10.21
C ASP A 130 14.56 6.24 -9.34
N GLU A 131 15.78 6.37 -9.92
CA GLU A 131 17.04 6.19 -9.19
C GLU A 131 17.14 7.02 -7.91
N CYS A 132 16.57 8.23 -7.88
CA CYS A 132 16.56 9.06 -6.68
C CYS A 132 15.77 8.46 -5.51
N ASN A 133 14.92 7.47 -5.76
CA ASN A 133 14.12 6.75 -4.75
C ASN A 133 14.70 5.36 -4.42
N GLU A 134 15.74 4.92 -5.11
CA GLU A 134 16.24 3.54 -5.03
C GLU A 134 16.56 3.10 -3.60
N ASP A 135 17.34 3.89 -2.86
CA ASP A 135 17.74 3.57 -1.49
C ASP A 135 16.53 3.40 -0.54
N VAL A 136 15.46 4.20 -0.76
CA VAL A 136 14.22 4.11 0.02
C VAL A 136 13.51 2.79 -0.26
N PHE A 137 13.38 2.40 -1.53
CA PHE A 137 12.75 1.12 -1.89
C PHE A 137 13.62 -0.08 -1.50
N ILE A 138 14.95 -0.02 -1.61
CA ILE A 138 15.85 -1.07 -1.11
C ILE A 138 15.68 -1.24 0.40
N SER A 139 15.63 -0.14 1.16
CA SER A 139 15.43 -0.19 2.61
C SER A 139 14.05 -0.74 2.98
N GLY A 140 12.98 -0.27 2.32
CA GLY A 140 11.64 -0.81 2.50
C GLY A 140 11.55 -2.31 2.17
N ALA A 141 12.22 -2.76 1.10
CA ALA A 141 12.31 -4.17 0.73
C ALA A 141 13.04 -5.01 1.80
N ALA A 142 14.02 -4.44 2.51
CA ALA A 142 14.67 -5.10 3.65
C ALA A 142 13.73 -5.24 4.86
N ALA A 143 12.70 -4.39 4.99
CA ALA A 143 11.72 -4.48 6.07
C ALA A 143 10.77 -5.68 5.91
N VAL A 144 10.43 -6.03 4.66
CA VAL A 144 9.39 -7.01 4.33
C VAL A 144 9.80 -8.48 4.51
N GLY A 145 11.11 -8.77 4.57
CA GLY A 145 11.64 -10.06 5.05
C GLY A 145 11.00 -11.31 4.42
N ASP A 146 10.43 -12.17 5.27
CA ASP A 146 10.11 -13.57 4.98
C ASP A 146 9.08 -13.80 3.85
N TRP A 147 8.15 -12.87 3.59
CA TRP A 147 7.17 -13.05 2.50
C TRP A 147 7.71 -12.64 1.12
N ALA A 148 8.78 -11.86 1.06
CA ALA A 148 9.56 -11.70 -0.18
C ALA A 148 10.41 -12.96 -0.48
N GLY A 149 10.49 -13.89 0.49
CA GLY A 149 11.20 -15.16 0.40
C GLY A 149 10.67 -16.03 -0.73
N GLY A 150 11.42 -16.11 -1.82
CA GLY A 150 11.04 -16.87 -3.02
C GLY A 150 11.45 -16.21 -4.33
N GLY A 151 12.06 -15.01 -4.28
CA GLY A 151 12.54 -14.32 -5.48
C GLY A 151 11.45 -13.78 -6.39
N ARG A 152 10.20 -13.73 -5.89
CA ARG A 152 9.03 -13.24 -6.62
C ARG A 152 8.86 -11.72 -6.54
N LEU A 153 9.56 -11.05 -5.62
CA LEU A 153 9.65 -9.59 -5.56
C LEU A 153 11.01 -9.16 -6.13
N THR A 154 10.97 -8.30 -7.14
CA THR A 154 12.13 -7.66 -7.76
C THR A 154 11.94 -6.15 -7.78
N LEU A 155 13.06 -5.42 -7.77
CA LEU A 155 13.11 -3.95 -7.81
C LEU A 155 14.09 -3.54 -8.91
N GLU A 156 13.68 -2.63 -9.77
CA GLU A 156 14.54 -2.01 -10.78
C GLU A 156 14.34 -0.50 -10.76
N SER A 157 15.43 0.25 -10.69
CA SER A 157 15.43 1.71 -10.78
C SER A 157 15.80 2.16 -12.19
N PHE A 158 15.42 3.39 -12.55
CA PHE A 158 15.77 4.02 -13.82
C PHE A 158 16.24 5.46 -13.64
N PRO A 159 17.19 5.92 -14.47
CA PRO A 159 17.72 7.27 -14.39
C PRO A 159 16.69 8.30 -14.87
N PRO A 160 16.84 9.58 -14.47
CA PRO A 160 15.96 10.65 -14.91
C PRO A 160 16.02 10.86 -16.43
N GLU A 161 15.00 11.51 -17.01
CA GLU A 161 14.83 11.63 -18.47
C GLU A 161 16.04 12.27 -19.19
N ASN A 162 16.79 13.15 -18.54
CA ASN A 162 18.01 13.75 -19.10
C ASN A 162 19.21 12.79 -19.19
N GLU A 163 19.17 11.66 -18.47
CA GLU A 163 20.18 10.60 -18.45
C GLU A 163 19.65 9.30 -19.10
N TRP A 164 18.39 9.30 -19.54
CA TRP A 164 17.73 8.17 -20.18
C TRP A 164 18.26 7.92 -21.61
N GLY A 165 18.87 6.75 -21.83
CA GLY A 165 19.42 6.34 -23.12
C GLY A 165 18.63 5.25 -23.85
N GLU A 166 19.27 4.68 -24.88
CA GLU A 166 18.74 3.55 -25.65
C GLU A 166 18.68 2.27 -24.80
N ASP A 167 19.63 2.07 -23.89
CA ASP A 167 19.70 0.89 -23.03
C ASP A 167 18.53 0.84 -22.03
N GLU A 168 18.20 1.97 -21.40
CA GLU A 168 17.04 2.11 -20.50
C GLU A 168 15.73 1.95 -21.27
N ALA A 169 15.63 2.53 -22.47
CA ALA A 169 14.48 2.36 -23.34
C ALA A 169 14.26 0.88 -23.67
N LYS A 170 15.33 0.19 -24.06
CA LYS A 170 15.30 -1.24 -24.39
C LYS A 170 14.91 -2.07 -23.17
N ARG A 171 15.50 -1.79 -21.99
CA ARG A 171 15.18 -2.50 -20.75
C ARG A 171 13.70 -2.34 -20.36
N LEU A 172 13.14 -1.13 -20.48
CA LEU A 172 11.73 -0.89 -20.21
C LEU A 172 10.81 -1.64 -21.19
N ILE A 173 11.15 -1.64 -22.48
CA ILE A 173 10.41 -2.38 -23.50
C ILE A 173 10.43 -3.89 -23.20
N GLU A 174 11.60 -4.46 -22.92
CA GLU A 174 11.75 -5.88 -22.55
C GLU A 174 10.89 -6.24 -21.34
N ILE A 175 10.87 -5.39 -20.30
CA ILE A 175 10.00 -5.58 -19.14
C ILE A 175 8.53 -5.65 -19.56
N VAL A 176 8.04 -4.71 -20.37
CA VAL A 176 6.62 -4.66 -20.71
C VAL A 176 6.22 -5.79 -21.67
N GLU A 177 7.05 -6.07 -22.68
CA GLU A 177 6.75 -7.08 -23.69
C GLU A 177 6.85 -8.49 -23.13
N GLU A 178 7.91 -8.80 -22.38
CA GLU A 178 8.22 -10.18 -21.96
C GLU A 178 7.76 -10.51 -20.54
N ARG A 179 7.66 -9.50 -19.66
CA ARG A 179 7.50 -9.71 -18.22
C ARG A 179 6.29 -8.99 -17.62
N CYS A 180 5.44 -8.30 -18.37
CA CYS A 180 4.33 -7.54 -17.79
C CYS A 180 2.97 -8.12 -18.19
N ASP A 181 2.13 -8.43 -17.20
CA ASP A 181 0.74 -8.87 -17.37
C ASP A 181 -0.26 -7.87 -16.78
N HIS A 182 0.16 -7.10 -15.79
CA HIS A 182 -0.63 -6.05 -15.16
C HIS A 182 0.27 -4.91 -14.70
N VAL A 183 -0.21 -3.67 -14.82
CA VAL A 183 0.47 -2.49 -14.29
C VAL A 183 -0.35 -1.91 -13.15
N VAL A 184 0.31 -1.61 -12.03
CA VAL A 184 -0.25 -0.82 -10.93
C VAL A 184 0.63 0.40 -10.71
N ALA A 185 0.12 1.60 -10.98
CA ALA A 185 0.77 2.84 -10.56
C ALA A 185 0.24 3.26 -9.19
N ILE A 186 1.12 3.57 -8.24
CA ILE A 186 0.73 4.05 -6.90
C ILE A 186 1.66 5.19 -6.51
N GLU A 187 1.08 6.37 -6.27
CA GLU A 187 1.84 7.58 -5.97
C GLU A 187 2.98 7.78 -6.98
N ARG A 188 2.62 7.70 -8.26
CA ARG A 188 3.53 7.92 -9.38
C ARG A 188 3.14 9.23 -10.06
N PRO A 189 4.06 10.21 -10.20
CA PRO A 189 3.80 11.43 -10.94
C PRO A 189 3.27 11.16 -12.34
N GLY A 190 2.20 11.86 -12.72
CA GLY A 190 1.62 11.83 -14.06
C GLY A 190 1.90 13.14 -14.80
N ARG A 191 2.20 13.05 -16.09
CA ARG A 191 2.44 14.23 -16.92
C ARG A 191 1.20 15.10 -17.01
N ALA A 192 1.37 16.39 -16.81
CA ALA A 192 0.36 17.40 -17.09
C ALA A 192 0.26 17.68 -18.61
N LYS A 193 -0.64 18.57 -18.99
CA LYS A 193 -0.94 18.88 -20.41
C LYS A 193 0.27 19.45 -21.17
N ASP A 194 1.21 20.08 -20.47
CA ASP A 194 2.46 20.61 -21.05
C ASP A 194 3.58 19.56 -21.15
N GLY A 195 3.34 18.33 -20.69
CA GLY A 195 4.30 17.22 -20.71
C GLY A 195 5.20 17.13 -19.48
N SER A 196 5.13 18.07 -18.54
CA SER A 196 5.90 18.07 -17.30
C SER A 196 5.15 17.40 -16.15
N CYS A 197 5.87 16.95 -15.14
CA CYS A 197 5.34 16.43 -13.89
C CYS A 197 5.58 17.42 -12.74
N TYR A 198 4.56 17.65 -11.91
CA TYR A 198 4.59 18.70 -10.88
C TYR A 198 4.23 18.17 -9.50
N THR A 199 4.88 18.72 -8.47
CA THR A 199 4.36 18.64 -7.10
C THR A 199 3.01 19.36 -6.99
N MET A 200 2.25 19.12 -5.93
CA MET A 200 1.00 19.86 -5.66
C MET A 200 1.22 21.39 -5.52
N ARG A 201 2.46 21.83 -5.26
CA ARG A 201 2.86 23.25 -5.23
C ARG A 201 3.26 23.82 -6.60
N GLY A 202 3.08 23.04 -7.67
CA GLY A 202 3.39 23.46 -9.05
C GLY A 202 4.88 23.56 -9.36
N ILE A 203 5.73 22.86 -8.60
CA ILE A 203 7.17 22.81 -8.86
C ILE A 203 7.47 21.59 -9.72
N SER A 204 8.22 21.77 -10.82
CA SER A 204 8.57 20.67 -11.73
C SER A 204 9.52 19.69 -11.06
N MET A 205 9.29 18.41 -11.32
CA MET A 205 10.12 17.28 -10.87
C MET A 205 10.87 16.61 -12.02
N ASP A 206 10.80 17.12 -13.25
CA ASP A 206 11.23 16.42 -14.47
C ASP A 206 12.71 15.96 -14.40
N HIS A 207 13.56 16.75 -13.74
CA HIS A 207 14.98 16.45 -13.54
C HIS A 207 15.26 15.26 -12.60
N LEU A 208 14.23 14.71 -11.94
CA LEU A 208 14.32 13.57 -11.01
C LEU A 208 13.62 12.33 -11.57
N LEU A 209 12.81 12.48 -12.61
CA LEU A 209 11.87 11.44 -13.02
C LEU A 209 12.38 10.66 -14.22
N ALA A 210 12.39 9.34 -14.07
CA ALA A 210 12.44 8.43 -15.19
C ALA A 210 11.11 8.51 -15.97
N PRO A 211 11.12 8.46 -17.31
CA PRO A 211 9.92 8.44 -18.15
C PRO A 211 9.17 7.08 -18.10
N LEU A 212 8.87 6.60 -16.89
CA LEU A 212 8.15 5.35 -16.63
C LEU A 212 6.67 5.40 -17.04
N ASP A 213 6.12 6.57 -17.32
CA ASP A 213 4.79 6.71 -17.92
C ASP A 213 4.71 6.08 -19.33
N LYS A 214 5.85 5.91 -20.00
CA LYS A 214 5.96 5.13 -21.25
C LYS A 214 5.46 3.69 -21.11
N VAL A 215 5.49 3.11 -19.91
CA VAL A 215 4.90 1.79 -19.63
C VAL A 215 3.43 1.74 -20.05
N ILE A 216 2.69 2.85 -19.89
CA ILE A 216 1.26 2.91 -20.21
C ILE A 216 1.02 2.83 -21.72
N ASP A 217 1.85 3.48 -22.50
CA ASP A 217 1.74 3.43 -23.96
C ASP A 217 2.20 2.08 -24.52
N LEU A 218 3.25 1.49 -23.95
CA LEU A 218 3.69 0.13 -24.27
C LEU A 218 2.62 -0.92 -23.90
N ALA A 219 1.98 -0.77 -22.73
CA ALA A 219 0.89 -1.62 -22.26
C ALA A 219 -0.31 -1.65 -23.23
N LYS A 220 -0.66 -0.49 -23.80
CA LYS A 220 -1.74 -0.37 -24.80
C LYS A 220 -1.38 -0.99 -26.15
N GLN A 221 -0.11 -1.02 -26.51
CA GLN A 221 0.36 -1.55 -27.79
C GLN A 221 0.44 -3.08 -27.81
N LYS A 222 0.48 -3.72 -26.64
CA LYS A 222 0.53 -5.19 -26.52
C LYS A 222 -0.82 -5.80 -26.94
N ASP A 223 -0.78 -6.74 -27.89
CA ASP A 223 -1.99 -7.40 -28.45
C ASP A 223 -2.91 -8.03 -27.38
N ALA A 224 -2.33 -8.55 -26.30
CA ALA A 224 -3.09 -9.16 -25.20
C ALA A 224 -3.82 -8.14 -24.30
N GLY A 225 -3.48 -6.85 -24.41
CA GLY A 225 -4.00 -5.76 -23.59
C GLY A 225 -3.58 -5.87 -22.12
N ILE A 226 -2.55 -5.13 -21.70
CA ILE A 226 -2.20 -5.02 -20.28
C ILE A 226 -3.15 -4.02 -19.62
N VAL A 227 -3.84 -4.47 -18.57
CA VAL A 227 -4.69 -3.58 -17.76
C VAL A 227 -3.80 -2.71 -16.88
N VAL A 228 -4.11 -1.42 -16.82
CA VAL A 228 -3.46 -0.42 -15.96
C VAL A 228 -4.41 -0.03 -14.82
N THR A 229 -4.05 -0.38 -13.60
CA THR A 229 -4.65 0.18 -12.38
C THR A 229 -3.79 1.33 -11.88
N ALA A 230 -4.40 2.41 -11.40
CA ALA A 230 -3.68 3.52 -10.80
C ALA A 230 -4.29 3.94 -9.47
N ILE A 231 -3.46 4.45 -8.57
CA ILE A 231 -3.80 4.90 -7.23
C ILE A 231 -3.19 6.29 -6.99
N GLY A 232 -4.01 7.24 -6.52
CA GLY A 232 -3.59 8.61 -6.23
C GLY A 232 -4.55 9.34 -5.28
N ASP A 233 -4.12 10.48 -4.77
CA ASP A 233 -4.83 11.33 -3.81
C ASP A 233 -4.73 12.86 -4.05
N GLY A 234 -4.00 13.29 -5.09
CA GLY A 234 -3.72 14.70 -5.37
C GLY A 234 -4.29 15.20 -6.68
N GLY A 235 -4.42 14.33 -7.69
CA GLY A 235 -4.84 14.67 -9.05
C GLY A 235 -3.69 14.85 -10.03
N ASN A 236 -2.44 14.92 -9.54
CA ASN A 236 -1.20 15.06 -10.33
C ASN A 236 -0.49 13.72 -10.57
N GLU A 237 -1.08 12.61 -10.12
CA GLU A 237 -0.57 11.25 -10.30
C GLU A 237 -1.02 10.64 -11.63
N LEU A 238 -0.25 9.66 -12.09
CA LEU A 238 -0.61 8.80 -13.21
C LEU A 238 -1.98 8.16 -12.94
N GLY A 239 -2.88 8.19 -13.92
CA GLY A 239 -4.24 7.66 -13.82
C GLY A 239 -5.29 8.75 -13.60
N MET A 240 -4.92 9.86 -12.96
CA MET A 240 -5.84 10.97 -12.68
C MET A 240 -6.35 11.69 -13.94
N GLY A 241 -5.74 11.44 -15.11
CA GLY A 241 -6.29 11.89 -16.40
C GLY A 241 -7.69 11.37 -16.67
N LYS A 242 -8.11 10.28 -16.02
CA LYS A 242 -9.48 9.75 -16.10
C LYS A 242 -10.52 10.64 -15.43
N VAL A 243 -10.11 11.41 -14.42
CA VAL A 243 -10.93 12.36 -13.67
C VAL A 243 -10.48 13.80 -13.89
N TYR A 244 -9.76 14.05 -14.99
CA TYR A 244 -9.17 15.35 -15.33
C TYR A 244 -10.16 16.52 -15.17
N GLY A 245 -11.36 16.37 -15.72
CA GLY A 245 -12.39 17.41 -15.65
C GLY A 245 -12.88 17.66 -14.22
N GLN A 246 -13.05 16.60 -13.42
CA GLN A 246 -13.46 16.71 -12.02
C GLN A 246 -12.35 17.36 -11.18
N VAL A 247 -11.09 16.98 -11.38
CA VAL A 247 -9.92 17.58 -10.72
C VAL A 247 -9.82 19.07 -11.04
N LEU A 248 -9.91 19.45 -12.32
CA LEU A 248 -9.92 20.87 -12.72
C LEU A 248 -11.07 21.67 -12.10
N SER A 249 -12.23 21.05 -11.92
CA SER A 249 -13.40 21.71 -11.34
C SER A 249 -13.37 21.80 -9.80
N SER A 250 -12.47 21.07 -9.15
CA SER A 250 -12.37 21.03 -7.70
C SER A 250 -11.87 22.35 -7.14
N LYS A 251 -12.48 22.79 -6.03
CA LYS A 251 -12.05 23.98 -5.29
C LYS A 251 -11.07 23.67 -4.16
N LYS A 252 -10.86 22.39 -3.86
CA LYS A 252 -10.02 21.92 -2.75
C LYS A 252 -8.67 21.38 -3.23
N ILE A 253 -8.62 20.82 -4.43
CA ILE A 253 -7.36 20.36 -5.03
C ILE A 253 -6.49 21.57 -5.38
N LEU A 254 -5.21 21.50 -5.03
CA LEU A 254 -4.27 22.61 -5.19
C LEU A 254 -3.74 22.68 -6.62
N MET A 255 -3.73 23.89 -7.20
CA MET A 255 -3.18 24.20 -8.52
C MET A 255 -3.59 23.23 -9.66
N PRO A 256 -4.86 22.80 -9.76
CA PRO A 256 -5.24 21.74 -10.69
C PRO A 256 -4.98 22.13 -12.15
N GLU A 257 -5.16 23.41 -12.52
CA GLU A 257 -4.88 23.92 -13.88
C GLU A 257 -3.43 23.71 -14.37
N LYS A 258 -2.48 23.58 -13.43
CA LYS A 258 -1.07 23.35 -13.72
C LYS A 258 -0.68 21.89 -13.52
N CYS A 259 -1.11 21.29 -12.40
CA CYS A 259 -0.55 20.03 -11.93
C CYS A 259 -1.34 18.80 -12.36
N VAL A 260 -2.61 18.93 -12.78
CA VAL A 260 -3.45 17.77 -13.08
C VAL A 260 -2.81 16.91 -14.17
N SER A 261 -2.71 15.62 -13.91
CA SER A 261 -2.20 14.63 -14.86
C SER A 261 -3.20 14.42 -16.00
N VAL A 262 -2.70 14.30 -17.22
CA VAL A 262 -3.49 13.89 -18.40
C VAL A 262 -3.43 12.39 -18.68
N ILE A 263 -2.60 11.65 -17.94
CA ILE A 263 -2.41 10.22 -18.14
C ILE A 263 -3.58 9.47 -17.48
N GLY A 264 -4.37 8.75 -18.27
CA GLY A 264 -5.47 7.91 -17.79
C GLY A 264 -5.07 6.45 -17.53
N CYS A 265 -6.02 5.68 -17.00
CA CYS A 265 -5.86 4.26 -16.68
C CYS A 265 -7.19 3.48 -16.85
N ASP A 266 -7.12 2.15 -16.83
CA ASP A 266 -8.31 1.28 -16.94
C ASP A 266 -9.12 1.23 -15.64
N ASN A 267 -8.45 1.24 -14.48
CA ASN A 267 -9.08 1.35 -13.17
C ASN A 267 -8.34 2.39 -12.31
N LEU A 268 -9.07 3.39 -11.80
CA LEU A 268 -8.55 4.39 -10.88
C LEU A 268 -9.08 4.13 -9.47
N ILE A 269 -8.17 4.03 -8.50
CA ILE A 269 -8.48 3.99 -7.08
C ILE A 269 -8.09 5.35 -6.50
N VAL A 270 -9.08 6.12 -6.09
CA VAL A 270 -8.86 7.38 -5.38
C VAL A 270 -8.92 7.11 -3.89
N SER A 271 -7.88 7.50 -3.16
CA SER A 271 -7.78 7.34 -1.71
C SER A 271 -7.39 8.66 -1.04
N SER A 272 -7.58 8.73 0.27
CA SER A 272 -7.15 9.90 1.07
C SER A 272 -5.63 10.00 1.20
N VAL A 273 -4.96 8.85 1.10
CA VAL A 273 -3.51 8.62 1.09
C VAL A 273 -3.29 7.44 0.16
N SER A 274 -2.39 7.55 -0.81
CA SER A 274 -2.13 6.49 -1.80
C SER A 274 -1.76 5.14 -1.18
N ASN A 275 -0.98 5.14 -0.09
CA ASN A 275 -0.64 3.94 0.68
C ASN A 275 -1.90 3.16 1.09
N TRP A 276 -2.96 3.86 1.52
CA TRP A 276 -4.21 3.22 1.93
C TRP A 276 -4.94 2.61 0.74
N GLY A 277 -4.88 3.24 -0.43
CA GLY A 277 -5.34 2.63 -1.68
C GLY A 277 -4.58 1.34 -1.99
N GLY A 278 -3.27 1.30 -1.75
CA GLY A 278 -2.45 0.08 -1.82
C GLY A 278 -2.90 -1.00 -0.83
N PHE A 279 -3.17 -0.62 0.43
CA PHE A 279 -3.67 -1.55 1.47
C PHE A 279 -5.02 -2.14 1.06
N ALA A 280 -5.91 -1.29 0.55
CA ALA A 280 -7.23 -1.66 0.09
C ALA A 280 -7.19 -2.58 -1.13
N LEU A 281 -6.34 -2.29 -2.13
CA LEU A 281 -6.19 -3.17 -3.29
C LEU A 281 -5.65 -4.54 -2.87
N ALA A 282 -4.64 -4.56 -1.99
CA ALA A 282 -4.06 -5.78 -1.45
C ALA A 282 -5.09 -6.64 -0.71
N ALA A 283 -5.85 -6.04 0.22
CA ALA A 283 -6.91 -6.72 0.96
C ALA A 283 -8.05 -7.15 0.04
N GLY A 284 -8.56 -6.26 -0.80
CA GLY A 284 -9.68 -6.52 -1.69
C GLY A 284 -9.39 -7.65 -2.68
N ALA A 285 -8.18 -7.73 -3.22
CA ALA A 285 -7.75 -8.87 -4.03
C ALA A 285 -7.73 -10.18 -3.22
N GLY A 286 -7.28 -10.15 -1.96
CA GLY A 286 -7.36 -11.28 -1.04
C GLY A 286 -8.80 -11.72 -0.74
N VAL A 287 -9.71 -10.77 -0.54
CA VAL A 287 -11.15 -11.05 -0.34
C VAL A 287 -11.74 -11.73 -1.58
N VAL A 288 -11.46 -11.22 -2.79
CA VAL A 288 -11.93 -11.83 -4.04
C VAL A 288 -11.34 -13.23 -4.23
N ARG A 289 -10.02 -13.38 -4.02
CA ARG A 289 -9.36 -14.69 -4.13
C ARG A 289 -10.00 -15.71 -3.18
N TRP A 290 -10.24 -15.31 -1.94
CA TRP A 290 -10.92 -16.17 -0.97
C TRP A 290 -12.35 -16.51 -1.39
N GLN A 291 -13.10 -15.56 -1.95
CA GLN A 291 -14.43 -15.83 -2.46
C GLN A 291 -14.40 -16.89 -3.58
N ASP A 292 -13.43 -16.78 -4.49
CA ASP A 292 -13.29 -17.66 -5.64
C ASP A 292 -12.80 -19.07 -5.27
N THR A 293 -11.87 -19.20 -4.30
CA THR A 293 -11.22 -20.50 -3.98
C THR A 293 -11.64 -21.11 -2.65
N LYS A 294 -12.10 -20.30 -1.69
CA LYS A 294 -12.38 -20.70 -0.29
C LYS A 294 -11.17 -21.34 0.43
N GLU A 295 -9.95 -21.09 -0.07
CA GLU A 295 -8.69 -21.51 0.57
C GLU A 295 -8.44 -20.75 1.88
N GLU A 296 -7.41 -21.13 2.65
CA GLU A 296 -7.03 -20.49 3.93
C GLU A 296 -8.08 -20.53 5.05
N GLY A 297 -9.17 -21.28 4.85
CA GLY A 297 -10.23 -21.53 5.84
C GLY A 297 -11.12 -20.31 6.16
N SER A 298 -10.65 -19.09 5.96
CA SER A 298 -11.40 -17.85 6.20
C SER A 298 -10.88 -16.69 5.34
N CYS A 299 -11.74 -15.70 5.09
CA CYS A 299 -11.37 -14.49 4.38
C CYS A 299 -10.24 -13.74 5.10
N ALA A 300 -10.31 -13.67 6.44
CA ALA A 300 -9.26 -13.10 7.27
C ALA A 300 -7.91 -13.80 7.05
N GLY A 301 -7.90 -15.14 6.97
CA GLY A 301 -6.67 -15.91 6.71
C GLY A 301 -6.04 -15.57 5.37
N MET A 302 -6.84 -15.47 4.30
CA MET A 302 -6.32 -15.07 2.98
C MET A 302 -5.82 -13.62 2.99
N VAL A 303 -6.56 -12.70 3.61
CA VAL A 303 -6.17 -11.28 3.69
C VAL A 303 -4.90 -11.09 4.53
N GLN A 304 -4.70 -11.85 5.60
CA GLN A 304 -3.44 -11.82 6.38
C GLN A 304 -2.21 -12.22 5.57
N LYS A 305 -2.37 -13.07 4.54
CA LYS A 305 -1.29 -13.36 3.59
C LYS A 305 -1.06 -12.19 2.64
N CYS A 306 -2.14 -11.57 2.15
CA CYS A 306 -2.09 -10.54 1.11
C CYS A 306 -1.70 -9.14 1.62
N LEU A 307 -2.09 -8.79 2.85
CA LEU A 307 -1.94 -7.46 3.43
C LEU A 307 -1.09 -7.52 4.69
N GLN A 308 -0.20 -6.55 4.88
CA GLN A 308 0.65 -6.48 6.06
C GLN A 308 -0.15 -6.21 7.35
N SER A 309 0.43 -6.64 8.47
CA SER A 309 0.00 -6.29 9.82
C SER A 309 0.41 -4.86 10.19
N LEU A 310 -0.14 -4.35 11.29
CA LEU A 310 0.21 -3.03 11.84
C LEU A 310 1.69 -2.93 12.23
N GLU A 311 2.28 -4.02 12.73
CA GLU A 311 3.71 -4.08 13.09
C GLU A 311 4.58 -4.01 11.83
N GLU A 312 4.23 -4.77 10.80
CA GLU A 312 4.93 -4.76 9.53
C GLU A 312 4.83 -3.40 8.84
N GLU A 313 3.66 -2.76 8.85
CA GLU A 313 3.48 -1.40 8.32
C GLU A 313 4.38 -0.39 9.05
N THR A 314 4.37 -0.43 10.39
CA THR A 314 5.25 0.42 11.20
C THR A 314 6.71 0.20 10.84
N LYS A 315 7.12 -1.04 10.64
CA LYS A 315 8.49 -1.41 10.27
C LYS A 315 8.85 -0.95 8.86
N ILE A 316 7.96 -1.12 7.87
CA ILE A 316 8.18 -0.67 6.48
C ILE A 316 8.39 0.84 6.46
N LEU A 317 7.50 1.60 7.10
CA LEU A 317 7.64 3.06 7.17
C LEU A 317 8.92 3.49 7.88
N ASP A 318 9.25 2.87 9.02
CA ASP A 318 10.49 3.15 9.77
C ASP A 318 11.75 2.93 8.92
N PHE A 319 11.79 1.85 8.14
CA PHE A 319 12.91 1.58 7.22
C PHE A 319 12.99 2.60 6.08
N CYS A 320 11.85 3.01 5.52
CA CYS A 320 11.81 4.06 4.50
C CYS A 320 12.33 5.39 5.07
N VAL A 321 11.83 5.82 6.23
CA VAL A 321 12.25 7.07 6.90
C VAL A 321 13.75 7.02 7.27
N LYS A 322 14.26 5.88 7.74
CA LYS A 322 15.70 5.69 8.01
C LYS A 322 16.58 5.80 6.78
N ALA A 323 16.06 5.47 5.60
CA ALA A 323 16.74 5.69 4.32
C ALA A 323 16.62 7.14 3.82
N GLY A 324 15.97 8.02 4.59
CA GLY A 324 15.79 9.43 4.25
C GLY A 324 14.46 9.72 3.56
N CYS A 325 13.49 8.81 3.56
CA CYS A 325 12.14 9.14 3.13
C CYS A 325 11.51 10.22 4.04
N ARG A 326 10.69 11.10 3.47
CA ARG A 326 10.16 12.29 4.16
C ARG A 326 8.65 12.39 4.05
N ASP A 327 8.02 13.08 4.97
CA ASP A 327 6.63 13.47 4.79
C ASP A 327 6.50 14.47 3.63
N GLY A 328 5.63 14.20 2.65
CA GLY A 328 5.48 15.05 1.46
C GLY A 328 4.96 16.47 1.76
N VAL A 329 4.26 16.64 2.89
CA VAL A 329 3.72 17.93 3.32
C VAL A 329 4.73 18.70 4.15
N SER A 330 5.28 18.10 5.21
CA SER A 330 6.21 18.77 6.13
C SER A 330 7.65 18.86 5.58
N GLY A 331 8.06 17.89 4.77
CA GLY A 331 9.42 17.76 4.25
C GLY A 331 10.44 17.22 5.27
N GLU A 332 9.96 16.75 6.42
CA GLU A 332 10.79 16.24 7.52
C GLU A 332 10.86 14.70 7.51
N MET A 333 11.92 14.15 8.10
CA MET A 333 12.11 12.70 8.25
C MET A 333 11.40 12.21 9.51
N GLU A 334 10.08 12.06 9.42
CA GLU A 334 9.21 11.65 10.52
C GLU A 334 8.27 10.53 10.10
N SER A 335 7.78 9.75 11.07
CA SER A 335 6.81 8.66 10.83
C SER A 335 5.40 9.22 10.63
N THR A 336 5.25 10.06 9.62
CA THR A 336 3.99 10.60 9.14
C THR A 336 3.89 10.33 7.64
N VAL A 337 2.66 10.25 7.16
CA VAL A 337 2.35 10.13 5.73
C VAL A 337 1.37 11.24 5.43
N ASP A 338 1.72 12.08 4.46
CA ASP A 338 0.82 13.11 3.97
C ASP A 338 0.38 14.16 5.01
N GLY A 339 1.28 14.46 5.96
CA GLY A 339 1.04 15.34 7.11
C GLY A 339 0.22 14.70 8.23
N MET A 340 -0.10 13.40 8.12
CA MET A 340 -0.88 12.64 9.10
C MET A 340 0.02 11.68 9.88
N SER A 341 -0.20 11.60 11.20
CA SER A 341 0.54 10.68 12.05
C SER A 341 0.37 9.23 11.60
N LEU A 342 1.42 8.40 11.73
CA LEU A 342 1.34 6.95 11.49
C LEU A 342 0.10 6.29 12.13
N LYS A 343 -0.33 6.75 13.32
CA LYS A 343 -1.54 6.22 13.97
C LYS A 343 -2.77 6.26 13.06
N ILE A 344 -2.96 7.31 12.26
CA ILE A 344 -4.11 7.44 11.36
C ILE A 344 -4.06 6.36 10.26
N SER A 345 -2.87 6.15 9.68
CA SER A 345 -2.65 5.05 8.73
C SER A 345 -2.86 3.67 9.35
N LEU A 346 -2.43 3.47 10.59
CA LEU A 346 -2.65 2.20 11.32
C LEU A 346 -4.14 1.98 11.65
N ASP A 347 -4.88 3.03 12.03
CA ASP A 347 -6.32 2.96 12.26
C ASP A 347 -7.06 2.58 10.95
N CYS A 348 -6.62 3.11 9.79
CA CYS A 348 -7.13 2.72 8.48
C CYS A 348 -6.86 1.24 8.18
N LEU A 349 -5.62 0.80 8.38
CA LEU A 349 -5.20 -0.58 8.17
C LEU A 349 -5.95 -1.56 9.08
N GLU A 350 -6.13 -1.21 10.35
CA GLU A 350 -6.90 -2.02 11.32
C GLU A 350 -8.36 -2.16 10.88
N GLU A 351 -9.03 -1.06 10.50
CA GLU A 351 -10.41 -1.10 10.02
C GLU A 351 -10.57 -1.99 8.78
N ILE A 352 -9.60 -1.97 7.85
CA ILE A 352 -9.59 -2.87 6.68
C ILE A 352 -9.50 -4.34 7.12
N HIS A 353 -8.61 -4.68 8.06
CA HIS A 353 -8.51 -6.04 8.63
C HIS A 353 -9.81 -6.45 9.32
N GLU A 354 -10.44 -5.55 10.08
CA GLU A 354 -11.72 -5.82 10.76
C GLU A 354 -12.84 -6.09 9.77
N ILE A 355 -12.98 -5.28 8.71
CA ILE A 355 -13.96 -5.50 7.63
C ILE A 355 -13.79 -6.88 7.03
N CYS A 356 -12.55 -7.30 6.75
CA CYS A 356 -12.25 -8.61 6.17
C CYS A 356 -12.52 -9.77 7.15
N GLY A 357 -12.37 -9.54 8.44
CA GLY A 357 -12.69 -10.49 9.51
C GLY A 357 -14.18 -10.82 9.64
N ASP A 358 -15.05 -9.93 9.15
CA ASP A 358 -16.50 -10.11 9.21
C ASP A 358 -17.08 -10.81 7.95
N VAL A 359 -16.25 -11.21 6.99
CA VAL A 359 -16.70 -11.85 5.74
C VAL A 359 -16.99 -13.36 5.94
N MET A 360 -18.10 -13.84 5.38
CA MET A 360 -18.55 -15.27 5.40
C MET A 360 -18.44 -16.02 4.08
#